data_AF-A0AAU2CGE5-F1
#
_entry.id   AF-A0AAU2CGE5-F1
#
_cell.length_a   1.000
_cell.length_b   1.000
_cell.length_c   1.000
_cell.angle_alpha   90.00
_cell.angle_beta   90.00
_cell.angle_gamma   90.00
#
_symmetry.space_group_name_H-M   'P 1'
#
loop_
_entity.id
_entity.type
_entity.pdbx_description
1 polymer ?
#
loop_
_entity_poly.entity_id
_entity_poly.type
_entity_poly.pdbx_seq_one_letter_code
_entity_poly.pdbx_strand_id
1 'polypeptide(L)'
;MAGTDEDAVAAADDALYVLTAVLLTPAKFPSALGDDYPEACAALGLPPLADGYGLVLGQDGEGARWTVVIDDVSLVAVAIASWDCGMEYDLSPGERTVVAALPGWPLAVAVAAPGVPAPHDPAAEVAEGPALSPPDTTTWGPAQRRLGADEIALQWALWREQIDDADFARPQEGTTANAGVGAGQGARDEEAGGSDTADRADGVNGAEKGAANGHSGIRRVLAEVRAYVDAPPPLGRVRSSFAPGDARTLRADGPGWSLVARTDDIAFVLLDEEPGEVLPVGRGPELPGLLEALDKMAVRPL
;
A
#
# COMPACT_ATOMS: atom_id res chain seq x y z
N MET A 1 -31.60 6.47 -54.17
CA MET A 1 -32.58 5.98 -53.17
C MET A 1 -31.77 5.49 -52.00
N ALA A 2 -31.79 6.20 -50.86
CA ALA A 2 -31.01 5.95 -49.63
C ALA A 2 -29.48 5.78 -49.80
N GLY A 3 -28.61 6.60 -49.20
CA GLY A 3 -28.89 7.79 -48.39
C GLY A 3 -29.40 7.46 -46.99
N THR A 4 -28.50 6.96 -46.14
CA THR A 4 -28.60 6.92 -44.67
C THR A 4 -27.20 7.11 -44.11
N ASP A 5 -26.82 8.36 -43.98
CA ASP A 5 -25.96 8.95 -42.95
C ASP A 5 -24.98 8.00 -42.22
N GLU A 6 -23.70 8.06 -42.60
CA GLU A 6 -22.59 7.77 -41.69
C GLU A 6 -22.33 8.95 -40.72
N ASP A 7 -23.05 10.08 -40.90
CA ASP A 7 -23.05 11.27 -40.04
C ASP A 7 -23.87 11.05 -38.75
N ALA A 8 -23.41 10.15 -37.89
CA ALA A 8 -23.85 10.02 -36.50
C ALA A 8 -22.73 10.34 -35.48
N VAL A 9 -21.60 10.88 -35.94
CA VAL A 9 -20.40 11.19 -35.13
C VAL A 9 -20.51 12.51 -34.34
N ALA A 10 -21.64 13.22 -34.45
CA ALA A 10 -21.88 14.54 -33.87
C ALA A 10 -22.26 14.51 -32.37
N ALA A 11 -21.47 13.79 -31.56
CA ALA A 11 -21.67 13.64 -30.12
C ALA A 11 -20.37 13.39 -29.31
N ALA A 12 -19.19 13.52 -29.92
CA ALA A 12 -17.97 12.85 -29.46
C ALA A 12 -16.86 13.73 -28.85
N ASP A 13 -16.90 15.06 -29.00
CA ASP A 13 -15.80 15.93 -28.54
C ASP A 13 -15.72 16.00 -27.00
N ASP A 14 -16.87 16.17 -26.32
CA ASP A 14 -16.97 16.20 -24.84
C ASP A 14 -17.08 14.80 -24.19
N ALA A 15 -16.91 13.71 -24.96
CA ALA A 15 -17.19 12.35 -24.50
C ALA A 15 -15.98 11.68 -23.81
N LEU A 16 -16.14 11.24 -22.56
CA LEU A 16 -15.09 10.51 -21.83
C LEU A 16 -15.06 9.02 -22.23
N TYR A 17 -14.00 8.62 -22.93
CA TYR A 17 -13.63 7.23 -23.15
C TYR A 17 -13.05 6.63 -21.86
N VAL A 18 -13.88 5.87 -21.14
CA VAL A 18 -13.49 5.17 -19.90
C VAL A 18 -12.44 4.10 -20.17
N LEU A 19 -11.32 4.15 -19.44
CA LEU A 19 -10.25 3.14 -19.50
C LEU A 19 -10.25 2.23 -18.26
N THR A 20 -10.56 2.78 -17.09
CA THR A 20 -10.68 2.02 -15.84
C THR A 20 -11.46 2.82 -14.80
N ALA A 21 -11.88 2.16 -13.72
CA ALA A 21 -12.47 2.82 -12.57
C ALA A 21 -12.00 2.17 -11.26
N VAL A 22 -11.92 2.97 -10.20
CA VAL A 22 -11.54 2.52 -8.85
C VAL A 22 -12.46 3.13 -7.80
N LEU A 23 -12.61 2.45 -6.67
CA LEU A 23 -13.31 3.01 -5.51
C LEU A 23 -12.34 3.86 -4.67
N LEU A 24 -12.84 4.96 -4.13
CA LEU A 24 -12.19 5.83 -3.14
C LEU A 24 -13.14 5.94 -1.94
N THR A 25 -13.12 4.93 -1.07
CA THR A 25 -14.05 4.76 0.04
C THR A 25 -13.31 4.49 1.36
N PRO A 26 -13.95 4.70 2.52
CA PRO A 26 -13.41 4.30 3.83
C PRO A 26 -12.91 2.85 3.93
N ALA A 27 -13.44 1.92 3.11
CA ALA A 27 -13.05 0.50 3.11
C ALA A 27 -12.00 0.15 2.03
N LYS A 28 -12.14 0.72 0.83
CA LYS A 28 -11.32 0.44 -0.35
C LYS A 28 -11.00 1.75 -1.08
N PHE A 29 -9.73 2.10 -1.09
CA PHE A 29 -9.13 3.21 -1.83
C PHE A 29 -7.76 2.78 -2.38
N PRO A 30 -7.21 3.45 -3.42
CA PRO A 30 -5.90 3.11 -3.95
C PRO A 30 -4.81 3.57 -2.99
N SER A 31 -4.05 2.63 -2.40
CA SER A 31 -3.05 2.95 -1.38
C SER A 31 -1.88 3.79 -1.91
N ALA A 32 -1.75 4.01 -3.22
CA ALA A 32 -0.81 5.01 -3.74
C ALA A 32 -1.05 6.41 -3.11
N LEU A 33 -2.33 6.76 -2.91
CA LEU A 33 -2.78 8.14 -2.64
C LEU A 33 -2.64 8.61 -1.17
N GLY A 34 -2.53 7.70 -0.19
CA GLY A 34 -2.43 8.07 1.24
C GLY A 34 -2.30 6.86 2.16
N ASP A 35 -1.92 7.10 3.42
CA ASP A 35 -1.93 6.07 4.49
C ASP A 35 -3.36 5.79 5.00
N ASP A 36 -4.34 6.66 4.69
CA ASP A 36 -5.76 6.45 5.01
C ASP A 36 -6.71 7.13 4.01
N TYR A 37 -8.02 6.94 4.22
CA TYR A 37 -9.06 7.47 3.32
C TYR A 37 -9.11 9.01 3.29
N PRO A 38 -9.10 9.74 4.44
CA PRO A 38 -8.94 11.19 4.44
C PRO A 38 -7.71 11.71 3.70
N GLU A 39 -6.54 11.09 3.85
CA GLU A 39 -5.33 11.45 3.08
C GLU A 39 -5.53 11.20 1.57
N ALA A 40 -6.10 10.07 1.18
CA ALA A 40 -6.37 9.74 -0.22
C ALA A 40 -7.39 10.68 -0.88
N CYS A 41 -8.36 11.20 -0.12
CA CYS A 41 -9.25 12.27 -0.59
C CYS A 41 -8.52 13.62 -0.70
N ALA A 42 -7.70 13.98 0.29
CA ALA A 42 -6.93 15.22 0.29
C ALA A 42 -5.93 15.30 -0.89
N ALA A 43 -5.36 14.16 -1.30
CA ALA A 43 -4.50 14.04 -2.49
C ALA A 43 -5.21 14.40 -3.81
N LEU A 44 -6.55 14.40 -3.83
CA LEU A 44 -7.39 14.81 -4.97
C LEU A 44 -8.13 16.14 -4.73
N GLY A 45 -7.85 16.84 -3.62
CA GLY A 45 -8.56 18.05 -3.21
C GLY A 45 -10.01 17.82 -2.72
N LEU A 46 -10.40 16.57 -2.47
CA LEU A 46 -11.77 16.18 -2.10
C LEU A 46 -11.96 16.20 -0.57
N PRO A 47 -13.16 16.57 -0.05
CA PRO A 47 -13.52 16.31 1.32
C PRO A 47 -13.83 14.81 1.53
N PRO A 48 -13.45 14.18 2.66
CA PRO A 48 -13.84 12.81 2.94
C PRO A 48 -15.35 12.72 3.24
N LEU A 49 -16.06 11.87 2.50
CA LEU A 49 -17.48 11.53 2.68
C LEU A 49 -17.65 10.18 3.38
N ALA A 50 -18.82 9.93 3.96
CA ALA A 50 -19.11 8.69 4.66
C ALA A 50 -19.23 7.49 3.71
N ASP A 51 -19.90 7.68 2.57
CA ASP A 51 -20.11 6.64 1.55
C ASP A 51 -18.89 6.49 0.62
N GLY A 52 -18.13 7.58 0.44
CA GLY A 52 -16.94 7.66 -0.41
C GLY A 52 -17.21 8.26 -1.79
N TYR A 53 -16.38 7.87 -2.75
CA TYR A 53 -16.45 8.23 -4.17
C TYR A 53 -16.12 7.04 -5.06
N GLY A 54 -16.62 7.05 -6.30
CA GLY A 54 -16.00 6.36 -7.42
C GLY A 54 -15.08 7.31 -8.20
N LEU A 55 -13.96 6.79 -8.72
CA LEU A 55 -13.07 7.50 -9.64
C LEU A 55 -13.09 6.78 -10.99
N VAL A 56 -13.33 7.51 -12.06
CA VAL A 56 -13.31 7.00 -13.44
C VAL A 56 -12.18 7.68 -14.19
N LEU A 57 -11.23 6.89 -14.68
CA LEU A 57 -10.05 7.37 -15.40
C LEU A 57 -10.26 7.10 -16.89
N GLY A 58 -10.19 8.17 -17.70
CA GLY A 58 -10.44 8.10 -19.13
C GLY A 58 -9.71 9.17 -19.93
N GLN A 59 -9.98 9.19 -21.24
CA GLN A 59 -9.55 10.23 -22.17
C GLN A 59 -10.77 10.92 -22.79
N ASP A 60 -10.65 12.18 -23.20
CA ASP A 60 -11.57 12.79 -24.16
C ASP A 60 -11.25 12.39 -25.62
N GLY A 61 -11.98 12.93 -26.60
CA GLY A 61 -11.77 12.66 -28.02
C GLY A 61 -10.44 13.20 -28.60
N GLU A 62 -9.87 14.26 -28.01
CA GLU A 62 -8.53 14.75 -28.37
C GLU A 62 -7.41 13.90 -27.73
N GLY A 63 -7.75 13.11 -26.71
CA GLY A 63 -6.86 12.19 -26.01
C GLY A 63 -6.30 12.74 -24.70
N ALA A 64 -6.80 13.88 -24.20
CA ALA A 64 -6.35 14.43 -22.94
C ALA A 64 -6.89 13.62 -21.75
N ARG A 65 -6.09 13.51 -20.69
CA ARG A 65 -6.34 12.64 -19.54
C ARG A 65 -7.26 13.31 -18.52
N TRP A 66 -8.30 12.59 -18.10
CA TRP A 66 -9.24 13.05 -17.07
C TRP A 66 -9.53 11.98 -16.01
N THR A 67 -9.77 12.45 -14.79
CA THR A 67 -10.26 11.67 -13.65
C THR A 67 -11.60 12.25 -13.20
N VAL A 68 -12.69 11.59 -13.57
CA VAL A 68 -14.05 11.98 -13.19
C VAL A 68 -14.39 11.37 -11.83
N VAL A 69 -14.77 12.22 -10.88
CA VAL A 69 -15.11 11.85 -9.49
C VAL A 69 -16.63 11.78 -9.37
N ILE A 70 -17.14 10.69 -8.81
CA ILE A 70 -18.55 10.33 -8.79
C ILE A 70 -19.00 10.06 -7.34
N ASP A 71 -20.14 10.60 -6.91
CA ASP A 71 -20.72 10.33 -5.59
C ASP A 71 -21.61 9.07 -5.52
N ASP A 72 -22.17 8.62 -6.64
CA ASP A 72 -22.73 7.26 -6.77
C ASP A 72 -21.63 6.20 -6.82
N VAL A 73 -21.15 5.84 -5.62
CA VAL A 73 -20.22 4.73 -5.39
C VAL A 73 -20.78 3.39 -5.85
N SER A 74 -22.12 3.21 -5.84
CA SER A 74 -22.76 1.94 -6.21
C SER A 74 -22.67 1.68 -7.71
N LEU A 75 -22.90 2.71 -8.53
CA LEU A 75 -22.70 2.66 -9.99
C LEU A 75 -21.29 2.17 -10.35
N VAL A 76 -20.26 2.75 -9.74
CA VAL A 76 -18.86 2.39 -10.02
C VAL A 76 -18.49 1.02 -9.45
N ALA A 77 -19.01 0.64 -8.27
CA ALA A 77 -18.81 -0.69 -7.71
C ALA A 77 -19.42 -1.81 -8.58
N VAL A 78 -20.61 -1.57 -9.16
CA VAL A 78 -21.27 -2.52 -10.09
C VAL A 78 -20.50 -2.66 -11.40
N ALA A 79 -19.95 -1.56 -11.94
CA ALA A 79 -19.11 -1.61 -13.13
C ALA A 79 -17.85 -2.46 -12.91
N ILE A 80 -17.10 -2.17 -11.84
CA ILE A 80 -15.89 -2.94 -11.46
C ILE A 80 -16.23 -4.41 -11.26
N ALA A 81 -17.27 -4.74 -10.48
CA ALA A 81 -17.67 -6.13 -10.24
C ALA A 81 -18.12 -6.86 -11.52
N SER A 82 -18.67 -6.15 -12.49
CA SER A 82 -19.04 -6.72 -13.80
C SER A 82 -17.79 -7.05 -14.62
N TRP A 83 -16.84 -6.12 -14.71
CA TRP A 83 -15.57 -6.32 -15.42
C TRP A 83 -14.70 -7.40 -14.77
N ASP A 84 -14.63 -7.45 -13.43
CA ASP A 84 -13.95 -8.51 -12.66
C ASP A 84 -14.53 -9.91 -12.94
N CYS A 85 -15.82 -9.99 -13.29
CA CYS A 85 -16.51 -11.21 -13.72
C CYS A 85 -16.44 -11.47 -15.24
N GLY A 86 -15.73 -10.64 -16.01
CA GLY A 86 -15.64 -10.75 -17.46
C GLY A 86 -16.92 -10.39 -18.22
N MET A 87 -17.81 -9.60 -17.61
CA MET A 87 -19.04 -9.11 -18.23
C MET A 87 -18.84 -7.69 -18.79
N GLU A 88 -19.47 -7.40 -19.93
CA GLU A 88 -19.54 -6.05 -20.47
C GLU A 88 -20.42 -5.15 -19.58
N TYR A 89 -19.94 -3.95 -19.27
CA TYR A 89 -20.70 -2.92 -18.56
C TYR A 89 -20.27 -1.54 -19.07
N ASP A 90 -21.24 -0.76 -19.54
CA ASP A 90 -21.08 0.64 -19.94
C ASP A 90 -21.18 1.54 -18.70
N LEU A 91 -20.04 2.03 -18.24
CA LEU A 91 -19.97 2.98 -17.14
C LEU A 91 -20.10 4.41 -17.69
N SER A 92 -21.34 4.84 -17.90
CA SER A 92 -21.72 6.20 -18.30
C SER A 92 -22.31 6.98 -17.11
N PRO A 93 -21.52 7.82 -16.40
CA PRO A 93 -21.99 8.57 -15.24
C PRO A 93 -22.95 9.69 -15.64
N GLY A 94 -24.02 9.89 -14.87
CA GLY A 94 -24.90 11.04 -15.08
C GLY A 94 -24.28 12.32 -14.53
N GLU A 95 -24.41 13.44 -15.25
CA GLU A 95 -23.95 14.79 -14.85
C GLU A 95 -24.23 15.12 -13.37
N ARG A 96 -25.39 14.66 -12.86
CA ARG A 96 -25.87 14.91 -11.49
C ARG A 96 -25.11 14.18 -10.39
N THR A 97 -24.28 13.20 -10.76
CA THR A 97 -23.44 12.38 -9.86
C THR A 97 -21.95 12.70 -9.99
N VAL A 98 -21.57 13.48 -11.01
CA VAL A 98 -20.20 13.96 -11.19
C VAL A 98 -19.98 15.15 -10.24
N VAL A 99 -19.05 15.00 -9.30
CA VAL A 99 -18.72 16.06 -8.33
C VAL A 99 -17.48 16.85 -8.71
N ALA A 100 -16.59 16.28 -9.54
CA ALA A 100 -15.43 16.95 -10.12
C ALA A 100 -14.95 16.22 -11.38
N ALA A 101 -14.40 16.97 -12.34
CA ALA A 101 -13.57 16.44 -13.42
C ALA A 101 -12.15 16.97 -13.22
N LEU A 102 -11.25 16.11 -12.74
CA LEU A 102 -9.88 16.50 -12.41
C LEU A 102 -8.95 16.21 -13.60
N PRO A 103 -8.08 17.15 -13.99
CA PRO A 103 -7.12 16.93 -15.08
C PRO A 103 -6.11 15.85 -14.71
N GLY A 104 -5.62 15.08 -15.70
CA GLY A 104 -4.64 14.02 -15.49
C GLY A 104 -5.19 12.75 -14.83
N TRP A 105 -4.29 11.87 -14.39
CA TRP A 105 -4.61 10.61 -13.70
C TRP A 105 -3.77 10.45 -12.42
N PRO A 106 -4.38 10.17 -11.25
CA PRO A 106 -3.66 9.96 -10.00
C PRO A 106 -3.06 8.54 -9.88
N LEU A 107 -3.30 7.67 -10.87
CA LEU A 107 -2.83 6.29 -10.94
C LEU A 107 -2.23 5.99 -12.31
N ALA A 108 -1.26 5.09 -12.37
CA ALA A 108 -0.62 4.69 -13.60
C ALA A 108 -1.56 3.82 -14.45
N VAL A 109 -2.08 4.37 -15.54
CA VAL A 109 -2.85 3.65 -16.56
C VAL A 109 -1.98 3.56 -17.83
N ALA A 110 -1.72 2.33 -18.27
CA ALA A 110 -0.78 2.03 -19.37
C ALA A 110 -1.46 1.85 -20.74
N VAL A 111 -2.78 2.04 -20.82
CA VAL A 111 -3.61 1.86 -22.02
C VAL A 111 -4.15 3.21 -22.53
N ALA A 112 -4.64 3.21 -23.77
CA ALA A 112 -5.26 4.35 -24.42
C ALA A 112 -6.56 3.89 -25.13
N ALA A 113 -7.48 4.82 -25.36
CA ALA A 113 -8.76 4.55 -26.00
C ALA A 113 -8.55 4.22 -27.50
N PRO A 114 -9.15 3.14 -28.04
CA PRO A 114 -8.97 2.77 -29.45
C PRO A 114 -9.46 3.87 -30.42
N GLY A 115 -8.55 4.36 -31.26
CA GLY A 115 -8.85 5.40 -32.26
C GLY A 115 -8.64 6.84 -31.78
N VAL A 116 -8.42 7.04 -30.48
CA VAL A 116 -8.12 8.34 -29.85
C VAL A 116 -6.60 8.60 -29.88
N PRO A 117 -6.13 9.86 -29.86
CA PRO A 117 -4.70 10.17 -29.74
C PRO A 117 -4.06 9.70 -28.42
N ALA A 118 -2.73 9.79 -28.36
CA ALA A 118 -1.97 9.31 -27.20
C ALA A 118 -2.32 10.09 -25.90
N PRO A 119 -2.39 9.41 -24.74
CA PRO A 119 -2.70 10.06 -23.47
C PRO A 119 -1.71 11.19 -23.13
N HIS A 120 -2.24 12.38 -22.91
CA HIS A 120 -1.47 13.58 -22.55
C HIS A 120 -2.26 14.45 -21.56
N ASP A 121 -1.62 15.40 -20.89
CA ASP A 121 -2.31 16.27 -19.95
C ASP A 121 -3.09 17.39 -20.67
N PRO A 122 -4.33 17.71 -20.22
CA PRO A 122 -5.13 18.77 -20.83
C PRO A 122 -4.46 20.13 -20.68
N ALA A 123 -4.74 21.03 -21.64
CA ALA A 123 -4.19 22.37 -21.66
C ALA A 123 -4.58 23.18 -20.41
N ALA A 124 -3.68 24.04 -19.93
CA ALA A 124 -3.89 24.85 -18.72
C ALA A 124 -5.01 25.90 -18.85
N GLU A 125 -5.44 26.17 -20.09
CA GLU A 125 -6.60 26.99 -20.44
C GLU A 125 -7.94 26.26 -20.27
N VAL A 126 -7.93 24.93 -20.17
CA VAL A 126 -9.11 24.05 -20.01
C VAL A 126 -9.13 23.41 -18.62
N ALA A 127 -7.96 23.09 -18.05
CA ALA A 127 -7.82 22.43 -16.76
C ALA A 127 -7.96 23.41 -15.57
N GLU A 128 -8.95 23.18 -14.69
CA GLU A 128 -9.08 23.90 -13.40
C GLU A 128 -8.08 23.41 -12.34
N GLY A 129 -6.77 23.44 -12.67
CA GLY A 129 -5.70 23.08 -11.75
C GLY A 129 -4.53 22.34 -12.40
N PRO A 130 -3.50 21.96 -11.60
CA PRO A 130 -2.41 21.11 -12.08
C PRO A 130 -2.91 19.70 -12.38
N ALA A 131 -2.43 19.10 -13.46
CA ALA A 131 -2.77 17.73 -13.82
C ALA A 131 -2.30 16.72 -12.76
N LEU A 132 -3.21 15.84 -12.34
CA LEU A 132 -2.93 14.70 -11.48
C LEU A 132 -1.89 13.80 -12.17
N SER A 133 -0.88 13.43 -11.40
CA SER A 133 0.14 12.46 -11.80
C SER A 133 0.21 11.33 -10.77
N PRO A 134 0.55 10.09 -11.18
CA PRO A 134 0.82 9.02 -10.24
C PRO A 134 2.01 9.39 -9.34
N PRO A 135 2.05 8.92 -8.07
CA PRO A 135 3.24 9.05 -7.23
C PRO A 135 4.48 8.44 -7.89
N ASP A 136 5.67 9.00 -7.63
CA ASP A 136 6.93 8.41 -8.10
C ASP A 136 7.18 7.05 -7.44
N THR A 137 7.27 6.00 -8.27
CA THR A 137 7.59 4.62 -7.87
C THR A 137 9.03 4.22 -8.25
N THR A 138 9.85 5.16 -8.74
CA THR A 138 11.26 4.93 -9.06
C THR A 138 12.19 5.16 -7.87
N THR A 139 11.74 5.94 -6.88
CA THR A 139 12.42 6.21 -5.62
C THR A 139 11.66 5.56 -4.45
N TRP A 140 12.35 5.07 -3.42
CA TRP A 140 11.67 4.59 -2.21
C TRP A 140 11.08 5.75 -1.40
N GLY A 141 9.89 5.54 -0.86
CA GLY A 141 9.13 6.48 -0.04
C GLY A 141 7.72 5.95 0.25
N PRO A 142 6.84 6.77 0.88
CA PRO A 142 5.55 6.29 1.39
C PRO A 142 4.66 5.59 0.35
N ALA A 143 4.60 6.09 -0.88
CA ALA A 143 3.83 5.44 -1.94
C ALA A 143 4.40 4.07 -2.32
N GLN A 144 5.73 3.95 -2.46
CA GLN A 144 6.42 2.70 -2.77
C GLN A 144 6.26 1.68 -1.62
N ARG A 145 6.35 2.14 -0.37
CA ARG A 145 6.10 1.33 0.84
C ARG A 145 4.68 0.77 0.85
N ARG A 146 3.67 1.60 0.61
CA ARG A 146 2.26 1.20 0.55
C ARG A 146 1.95 0.25 -0.62
N LEU A 147 2.56 0.47 -1.79
CA LEU A 147 2.42 -0.42 -2.94
C LEU A 147 3.08 -1.79 -2.69
N GLY A 148 4.26 -1.82 -2.06
CA GLY A 148 4.88 -3.07 -1.61
C GLY A 148 4.02 -3.83 -0.59
N ALA A 149 3.39 -3.12 0.35
CA ALA A 149 2.46 -3.70 1.31
C ALA A 149 1.18 -4.27 0.63
N ASP A 150 0.65 -3.59 -0.39
CA ASP A 150 -0.48 -4.09 -1.17
C ASP A 150 -0.10 -5.31 -2.02
N GLU A 151 1.11 -5.36 -2.60
CA GLU A 151 1.61 -6.53 -3.36
C GLU A 151 1.86 -7.74 -2.44
N ILE A 152 2.36 -7.54 -1.22
CA ILE A 152 2.48 -8.60 -0.21
C ILE A 152 1.09 -9.11 0.23
N ALA A 153 0.10 -8.23 0.31
CA ALA A 153 -1.28 -8.61 0.61
C ALA A 153 -1.92 -9.43 -0.52
N LEU A 154 -1.60 -9.11 -1.78
CA LEU A 154 -2.06 -9.81 -2.98
C LEU A 154 -1.37 -11.17 -3.16
N GLN A 155 -0.04 -11.21 -3.04
CA GLN A 155 0.79 -12.40 -3.28
C GLN A 155 1.16 -13.14 -1.98
N TRP A 156 0.32 -13.10 -0.95
CA TRP A 156 0.65 -13.59 0.40
C TRP A 156 1.28 -14.99 0.41
N ALA A 157 0.75 -15.92 -0.39
CA ALA A 157 1.26 -17.30 -0.45
C ALA A 157 2.74 -17.34 -0.90
N LEU A 158 3.08 -16.63 -1.97
CA LEU A 158 4.44 -16.58 -2.51
C LEU A 158 5.42 -15.90 -1.53
N TRP A 159 4.98 -14.87 -0.81
CA TRP A 159 5.80 -14.24 0.24
C TRP A 159 5.97 -15.15 1.46
N ARG A 160 4.91 -15.83 1.90
CA ARG A 160 4.95 -16.70 3.07
C ARG A 160 5.79 -17.96 2.86
N GLU A 161 5.84 -18.49 1.64
CA GLU A 161 6.68 -19.64 1.25
C GLU A 161 8.19 -19.34 1.30
N GLN A 162 8.60 -18.07 1.30
CA GLN A 162 10.00 -17.65 1.33
C GLN A 162 10.58 -17.47 2.76
N ILE A 163 9.78 -17.67 3.81
CA ILE A 163 10.13 -17.36 5.21
C ILE A 163 10.14 -18.61 6.09
N ASP A 164 11.28 -18.88 6.74
CA ASP A 164 11.47 -19.98 7.70
C ASP A 164 11.31 -19.49 9.15
N ASP A 165 11.09 -20.40 10.09
CA ASP A 165 11.01 -20.11 11.53
C ASP A 165 12.33 -19.53 12.11
N ALA A 166 13.41 -19.57 11.33
CA ALA A 166 14.69 -18.95 11.64
C ALA A 166 14.71 -17.43 11.43
N ASP A 167 13.89 -16.89 10.53
CA ASP A 167 13.93 -15.48 10.11
C ASP A 167 13.16 -14.56 11.07
N PHE A 168 12.29 -15.12 11.92
CA PHE A 168 11.58 -14.35 12.93
C PHE A 168 12.49 -13.86 14.05
N ALA A 169 12.28 -12.61 14.47
CA ALA A 169 12.95 -12.00 15.62
C ALA A 169 12.76 -12.85 16.90
N ARG A 170 13.80 -13.61 17.28
CA ARG A 170 13.76 -14.46 18.47
C ARG A 170 13.75 -13.59 19.73
N PRO A 171 12.90 -13.90 20.74
CA PRO A 171 13.03 -13.28 22.05
C PRO A 171 14.44 -13.50 22.60
N GLN A 172 15.12 -12.41 22.97
CA GLN A 172 16.43 -12.50 23.58
C GLN A 172 16.30 -13.15 24.96
N GLU A 173 16.63 -14.44 25.07
CA GLU A 173 16.67 -15.15 26.35
C GLU A 173 17.65 -14.41 27.28
N GLY A 174 17.08 -13.74 28.29
CA GLY A 174 17.85 -12.86 29.17
C GLY A 174 18.91 -13.65 29.92
N THR A 175 20.19 -13.28 29.70
CA THR A 175 21.34 -13.99 30.27
C THR A 175 21.27 -14.03 31.80
N THR A 176 20.78 -15.13 32.35
CA THR A 176 20.82 -15.40 33.79
C THR A 176 22.26 -15.66 34.21
N ALA A 177 22.97 -14.58 34.56
CA ALA A 177 24.37 -14.62 34.97
C ALA A 177 24.54 -15.51 36.22
N ASN A 178 24.99 -16.75 36.02
CA ASN A 178 25.16 -17.72 37.09
C ASN A 178 26.44 -17.42 37.90
N ALA A 179 26.30 -16.62 38.95
CA ALA A 179 27.38 -16.29 39.88
C ALA A 179 27.75 -17.50 40.76
N GLY A 180 28.67 -18.35 40.27
CA GLY A 180 28.85 -19.73 40.77
C GLY A 180 30.29 -20.21 41.02
N VAL A 181 31.20 -19.33 41.47
CA VAL A 181 32.47 -19.62 42.19
C VAL A 181 33.38 -20.75 41.66
N GLY A 182 34.58 -20.39 41.16
CA GLY A 182 35.70 -21.33 41.00
C GLY A 182 37.05 -20.60 40.87
N ALA A 183 37.94 -20.76 41.84
CA ALA A 183 39.20 -20.00 41.92
C ALA A 183 40.44 -20.87 41.60
N GLY A 184 41.44 -20.27 40.93
CA GLY A 184 42.76 -20.86 40.71
C GLY A 184 43.76 -19.82 40.21
N GLN A 185 44.90 -19.67 40.89
CA GLN A 185 45.98 -18.73 40.54
C GLN A 185 47.17 -19.46 39.91
N GLY A 186 47.88 -18.82 38.97
CA GLY A 186 49.08 -19.35 38.31
C GLY A 186 49.80 -18.30 37.44
N ALA A 187 51.06 -18.56 37.09
CA ALA A 187 51.98 -17.64 36.38
C ALA A 187 53.12 -18.47 35.73
N ARG A 188 53.95 -17.99 34.78
CA ARG A 188 54.13 -16.68 34.11
C ARG A 188 54.50 -17.02 32.61
N ASP A 189 55.18 -16.27 31.72
CA ASP A 189 55.96 -15.03 31.82
C ASP A 189 56.09 -14.22 30.49
N GLU A 190 56.79 -13.08 30.59
CA GLU A 190 57.51 -12.31 29.56
C GLU A 190 58.35 -13.21 28.60
N GLU A 191 58.72 -12.86 27.36
CA GLU A 191 58.74 -11.57 26.64
C GLU A 191 58.76 -11.75 25.09
N ALA A 192 58.56 -10.65 24.36
CA ALA A 192 59.12 -10.30 23.03
C ALA A 192 58.91 -11.16 21.74
N GLY A 193 58.40 -10.49 20.68
CA GLY A 193 58.94 -10.63 19.30
C GLY A 193 57.97 -10.99 18.16
N GLY A 194 57.91 -10.16 17.11
CA GLY A 194 57.31 -10.53 15.80
C GLY A 194 56.65 -9.37 15.04
N SER A 195 57.17 -9.04 13.85
CA SER A 195 56.70 -7.92 13.00
C SER A 195 55.53 -8.30 12.07
N ASP A 196 54.84 -7.27 11.58
CA ASP A 196 54.06 -7.20 10.34
C ASP A 196 53.06 -8.32 9.98
N THR A 197 51.78 -7.94 9.94
CA THR A 197 51.07 -7.92 8.64
C THR A 197 49.94 -6.89 8.67
N ALA A 198 49.78 -6.15 7.58
CA ALA A 198 48.68 -5.21 7.40
C ALA A 198 47.50 -5.85 6.63
N ASP A 199 46.38 -5.13 6.60
CA ASP A 199 45.34 -5.21 5.57
C ASP A 199 44.43 -6.45 5.53
N ARG A 200 43.40 -6.44 6.40
CA ARG A 200 41.98 -6.53 6.02
C ARG A 200 41.06 -6.35 7.23
N ALA A 201 40.33 -5.25 7.28
CA ALA A 201 39.31 -5.01 8.31
C ALA A 201 38.14 -4.18 7.76
N ASP A 202 37.29 -4.80 6.94
CA ASP A 202 35.90 -4.38 6.74
C ASP A 202 35.08 -5.55 6.16
N GLY A 203 33.79 -5.63 6.48
CA GLY A 203 32.87 -6.62 5.86
C GLY A 203 32.07 -7.57 6.77
N VAL A 204 31.91 -7.31 8.08
CA VAL A 204 31.03 -8.13 8.96
C VAL A 204 30.00 -7.31 9.75
N ASN A 205 30.34 -6.09 10.20
CA ASN A 205 29.50 -5.23 11.05
C ASN A 205 28.21 -4.67 10.40
N GLY A 206 27.84 -5.11 9.19
CA GLY A 206 26.61 -4.68 8.50
C GLY A 206 25.36 -5.40 9.01
N ALA A 207 25.38 -6.75 8.97
CA ALA A 207 24.21 -7.57 9.24
C ALA A 207 23.69 -7.42 10.69
N GLU A 208 24.59 -7.40 11.68
CA GLU A 208 24.22 -7.26 13.10
C GLU A 208 23.55 -5.91 13.40
N LYS A 209 23.96 -4.83 12.71
CA LYS A 209 23.32 -3.51 12.84
C LYS A 209 21.96 -3.46 12.15
N GLY A 210 21.82 -4.08 10.97
CA GLY A 210 20.54 -4.22 10.28
C GLY A 210 19.52 -4.93 11.15
N ALA A 211 19.85 -6.13 11.64
CA ALA A 211 18.98 -6.90 12.53
C ALA A 211 18.62 -6.14 13.82
N ALA A 212 19.58 -5.49 14.48
CA ALA A 212 19.32 -4.72 15.70
C ALA A 212 18.39 -3.52 15.45
N ASN A 213 18.53 -2.83 14.32
CA ASN A 213 17.65 -1.73 13.92
C ASN A 213 16.25 -2.23 13.55
N GLY A 214 16.12 -3.24 12.68
CA GLY A 214 14.82 -3.81 12.29
C GLY A 214 14.04 -4.36 13.49
N HIS A 215 14.73 -5.01 14.45
CA HIS A 215 14.12 -5.40 15.73
C HIS A 215 13.66 -4.22 16.59
N SER A 216 14.21 -3.01 16.41
CA SER A 216 13.69 -1.78 17.04
C SER A 216 12.50 -1.19 16.26
N GLY A 217 12.55 -1.18 14.92
CA GLY A 217 11.47 -0.74 14.04
C GLY A 217 10.21 -1.59 14.22
N ILE A 218 10.31 -2.92 14.18
CA ILE A 218 9.20 -3.84 14.47
C ILE A 218 8.55 -3.53 15.84
N ARG A 219 9.35 -3.30 16.89
CA ARG A 219 8.82 -2.98 18.22
C ARG A 219 8.13 -1.62 18.29
N ARG A 220 8.62 -0.62 17.53
CA ARG A 220 7.92 0.67 17.34
C ARG A 220 6.57 0.45 16.67
N VAL A 221 6.55 -0.22 15.51
CA VAL A 221 5.33 -0.47 14.74
C VAL A 221 4.30 -1.25 15.56
N LEU A 222 4.69 -2.34 16.23
CA LEU A 222 3.75 -3.11 17.06
C LEU A 222 3.18 -2.31 18.25
N ALA A 223 3.91 -1.33 18.78
CA ALA A 223 3.40 -0.42 19.80
C ALA A 223 2.43 0.62 19.22
N GLU A 224 2.74 1.21 18.06
CA GLU A 224 1.85 2.15 17.36
C GLU A 224 0.55 1.47 16.89
N VAL A 225 0.66 0.30 16.27
CA VAL A 225 -0.47 -0.55 15.83
C VAL A 225 -1.35 -0.97 17.02
N ARG A 226 -0.76 -1.23 18.20
CA ARG A 226 -1.54 -1.53 19.42
C ARG A 226 -2.28 -0.31 19.95
N ALA A 227 -1.69 0.88 19.86
CA ALA A 227 -2.34 2.12 20.29
C ALA A 227 -3.63 2.43 19.49
N TYR A 228 -3.76 1.94 18.25
CA TYR A 228 -5.00 2.02 17.47
C TYR A 228 -6.18 1.28 18.11
N VAL A 229 -5.95 0.33 19.03
CA VAL A 229 -7.02 -0.38 19.76
C VAL A 229 -7.62 0.51 20.87
N ASP A 230 -6.80 1.34 21.50
CA ASP A 230 -7.23 2.27 22.56
C ASP A 230 -7.68 3.63 22.00
N ALA A 231 -7.08 4.07 20.87
CA ALA A 231 -7.36 5.32 20.18
C ALA A 231 -7.50 5.05 18.66
N PRO A 232 -8.73 4.78 18.17
CA PRO A 232 -8.96 4.41 16.78
C PRO A 232 -8.42 5.44 15.76
N PRO A 233 -7.73 4.98 14.70
CA PRO A 233 -7.15 5.85 13.69
C PRO A 233 -8.22 6.40 12.71
N PRO A 234 -7.84 7.31 11.80
CA PRO A 234 -8.69 7.70 10.69
C PRO A 234 -9.19 6.51 9.86
N LEU A 235 -10.37 6.68 9.25
CA LEU A 235 -11.01 5.64 8.44
C LEU A 235 -10.10 5.16 7.31
N GLY A 236 -10.10 3.85 7.04
CA GLY A 236 -9.27 3.25 5.99
C GLY A 236 -7.80 3.04 6.37
N ARG A 237 -7.31 3.57 7.51
CA ARG A 237 -5.94 3.28 8.00
C ARG A 237 -5.77 1.84 8.45
N VAL A 238 -6.86 1.16 8.81
CA VAL A 238 -6.92 -0.29 9.07
C VAL A 238 -8.03 -0.89 8.19
N ARG A 239 -7.65 -1.82 7.30
CA ARG A 239 -8.50 -2.46 6.30
C ARG A 239 -8.45 -3.98 6.44
N SER A 240 -9.57 -4.65 6.22
CA SER A 240 -9.70 -6.11 6.28
C SER A 240 -10.33 -6.66 5.00
N SER A 241 -9.62 -7.56 4.32
CA SER A 241 -10.09 -8.27 3.12
C SER A 241 -10.27 -9.77 3.38
N PHE A 242 -10.80 -10.51 2.42
CA PHE A 242 -11.00 -11.96 2.56
C PHE A 242 -9.71 -12.73 2.26
N ALA A 243 -9.40 -13.75 3.06
CA ALA A 243 -8.33 -14.70 2.78
C ALA A 243 -8.87 -16.16 2.85
N PRO A 244 -8.35 -17.10 2.04
CA PRO A 244 -8.76 -18.50 2.10
C PRO A 244 -8.45 -19.13 3.47
N GLY A 245 -9.38 -19.96 3.97
CA GLY A 245 -9.25 -20.68 5.25
C GLY A 245 -9.90 -19.98 6.44
N ASP A 246 -11.07 -19.35 6.24
CA ASP A 246 -11.80 -18.54 7.23
C ASP A 246 -10.98 -17.40 7.87
N ALA A 247 -9.90 -17.01 7.20
CA ALA A 247 -8.97 -15.98 7.61
C ALA A 247 -9.26 -14.62 6.95
N ARG A 248 -8.58 -13.58 7.44
CA ARG A 248 -8.62 -12.23 6.87
C ARG A 248 -7.21 -11.74 6.63
N THR A 249 -6.98 -11.07 5.49
CA THR A 249 -5.76 -10.29 5.28
C THR A 249 -6.02 -8.88 5.78
N LEU A 250 -5.14 -8.40 6.66
CA LEU A 250 -5.20 -7.09 7.28
C LEU A 250 -4.11 -6.19 6.71
N ARG A 251 -4.48 -4.99 6.30
CA ARG A 251 -3.55 -3.88 6.03
C ARG A 251 -3.71 -2.84 7.13
N ALA A 252 -2.60 -2.40 7.70
CA ALA A 252 -2.54 -1.22 8.55
C ALA A 252 -1.40 -0.30 8.08
N ASP A 253 -1.58 1.01 8.22
CA ASP A 253 -0.57 2.02 7.90
C ASP A 253 -0.33 2.98 9.08
N GLY A 254 0.81 3.67 9.06
CA GLY A 254 1.12 4.74 10.00
C GLY A 254 2.41 5.48 9.67
N PRO A 255 2.82 6.45 10.50
CA PRO A 255 3.93 7.36 10.18
C PRO A 255 5.25 6.63 9.92
N GLY A 256 5.60 6.54 8.63
CA GLY A 256 6.80 5.88 8.13
C GLY A 256 6.74 4.35 8.10
N TRP A 257 5.57 3.72 8.20
CA TRP A 257 5.44 2.27 8.18
C TRP A 257 4.14 1.75 7.54
N SER A 258 4.20 0.52 7.03
CA SER A 258 3.05 -0.25 6.57
C SER A 258 3.15 -1.68 7.11
N LEU A 259 2.01 -2.23 7.54
CA LEU A 259 1.88 -3.60 8.05
C LEU A 259 0.89 -4.39 7.20
N VAL A 260 1.25 -5.64 6.92
CA VAL A 260 0.41 -6.65 6.26
C VAL A 260 0.34 -7.87 7.15
N ALA A 261 -0.83 -8.45 7.41
CA ALA A 261 -0.93 -9.62 8.27
C ALA A 261 -2.06 -10.57 7.86
N ARG A 262 -1.95 -11.82 8.30
CA ARG A 262 -3.05 -12.80 8.27
C ARG A 262 -3.47 -13.16 9.69
N THR A 263 -4.77 -13.09 9.96
CA THR A 263 -5.35 -13.39 11.29
C THR A 263 -5.01 -14.79 11.82
N ASP A 264 -4.66 -15.72 10.93
CA ASP A 264 -4.35 -17.12 11.22
C ASP A 264 -2.86 -17.48 11.15
N ASP A 265 -1.95 -16.55 10.85
CA ASP A 265 -0.51 -16.83 10.57
C ASP A 265 0.43 -15.78 11.21
N ILE A 266 1.08 -14.92 10.41
CA ILE A 266 2.10 -13.94 10.80
C ILE A 266 1.77 -12.52 10.32
N ALA A 267 2.68 -11.57 10.54
CA ALA A 267 2.67 -10.26 9.91
C ALA A 267 4.01 -9.93 9.23
N PHE A 268 3.97 -8.98 8.30
CA PHE A 268 5.10 -8.33 7.64
C PHE A 268 5.04 -6.83 7.91
N VAL A 269 6.20 -6.21 8.12
CA VAL A 269 6.36 -4.76 8.33
C VAL A 269 7.32 -4.19 7.29
N LEU A 270 6.95 -3.05 6.70
CA LEU A 270 7.77 -2.28 5.77
C LEU A 270 7.96 -0.87 6.36
N LEU A 271 9.16 -0.30 6.23
CA LEU A 271 9.53 0.99 6.84
C LEU A 271 10.06 1.98 5.78
N ASP A 272 9.77 3.27 5.94
CA ASP A 272 10.44 4.31 5.15
C ASP A 272 11.96 4.36 5.45
N GLU A 273 12.33 4.00 6.68
CA GLU A 273 13.70 4.03 7.21
C GLU A 273 14.56 2.82 6.76
N GLU A 274 13.94 1.75 6.23
CA GLU A 274 14.62 0.53 5.77
C GLU A 274 14.16 0.19 4.32
N PRO A 275 14.70 0.88 3.29
CA PRO A 275 14.19 0.83 1.92
C PRO A 275 14.22 -0.54 1.24
N GLY A 276 13.05 -1.02 0.82
CA GLY A 276 12.91 -2.31 0.12
C GLY A 276 12.97 -3.55 1.01
N GLU A 277 13.23 -3.39 2.31
CA GLU A 277 13.23 -4.49 3.27
C GLU A 277 11.81 -4.88 3.70
N VAL A 278 11.58 -6.18 3.91
CA VAL A 278 10.30 -6.75 4.33
C VAL A 278 10.54 -7.54 5.62
N LEU A 279 10.14 -6.97 6.75
CA LEU A 279 10.49 -7.46 8.08
C LEU A 279 9.42 -8.46 8.59
N PRO A 280 9.74 -9.77 8.75
CA PRO A 280 8.78 -10.76 9.21
C PRO A 280 8.58 -10.70 10.73
N VAL A 281 7.31 -10.74 11.15
CA VAL A 281 6.88 -10.72 12.55
C VAL A 281 6.17 -12.03 12.86
N GLY A 282 6.91 -12.94 13.53
CA GLY A 282 6.38 -14.23 13.94
C GLY A 282 5.25 -14.11 14.95
N ARG A 283 4.32 -15.08 14.91
CA ARG A 283 3.04 -15.05 15.65
C ARG A 283 3.18 -14.76 17.15
N GLY A 284 4.05 -15.51 17.84
CA GLY A 284 4.23 -15.39 19.29
C GLY A 284 2.90 -15.50 20.10
N PRO A 285 2.86 -14.96 21.32
CA PRO A 285 1.67 -14.96 22.16
C PRO A 285 0.76 -13.72 21.96
N GLU A 286 1.29 -12.60 21.47
CA GLU A 286 0.55 -11.32 21.45
C GLU A 286 -0.07 -10.96 20.08
N LEU A 287 0.55 -11.36 18.97
CA LEU A 287 0.06 -10.98 17.63
C LEU A 287 -1.39 -11.46 17.37
N PRO A 288 -1.82 -12.69 17.74
CA PRO A 288 -3.18 -13.14 17.44
C PRO A 288 -4.27 -12.25 18.06
N GLY A 289 -4.10 -11.82 19.32
CA GLY A 289 -5.04 -10.92 19.99
C GLY A 289 -5.03 -9.50 19.41
N LEU A 290 -3.87 -9.04 18.93
CA LEU A 290 -3.77 -7.76 18.22
C LEU A 290 -4.49 -7.82 16.86
N LEU A 291 -4.25 -8.86 16.05
CA LEU A 291 -4.91 -9.03 14.76
C LEU A 291 -6.43 -9.22 14.89
N GLU A 292 -6.90 -9.91 15.93
CA GLU A 292 -8.34 -10.03 16.23
C GLU A 292 -8.97 -8.68 16.62
N ALA A 293 -8.24 -7.81 17.33
CA ALA A 293 -8.69 -6.46 17.64
C ALA A 293 -8.70 -5.54 16.39
N LEU A 294 -7.69 -5.67 15.53
CA LEU A 294 -7.61 -4.93 14.27
C LEU A 294 -8.73 -5.34 13.30
N ASP A 295 -9.03 -6.63 13.14
CA ASP A 295 -10.14 -7.07 12.27
C ASP A 295 -11.49 -6.50 12.74
N LYS A 296 -11.71 -6.38 14.06
CA LYS A 296 -12.95 -5.84 14.64
C LYS A 296 -13.13 -4.35 14.43
N MET A 297 -12.04 -3.56 14.37
CA MET A 297 -12.12 -2.12 14.03
C MET A 297 -12.04 -1.83 12.53
N ALA A 298 -11.48 -2.76 11.74
CA ALA A 298 -11.19 -2.54 10.33
C ALA A 298 -12.46 -2.17 9.56
N VAL A 299 -12.37 -1.14 8.73
CA VAL A 299 -13.48 -0.76 7.85
C VAL A 299 -13.63 -1.84 6.78
N ARG A 300 -14.85 -2.34 6.60
CA ARG A 300 -15.16 -3.47 5.71
C ARG A 300 -15.94 -2.96 4.50
N PRO A 301 -15.68 -3.47 3.28
CA PRO A 301 -16.61 -3.31 2.17
C PRO A 301 -17.98 -3.89 2.55
N LEU A 302 -19.05 -3.26 2.07
CA LEU A 302 -20.43 -3.73 2.19
C LEU A 302 -20.73 -4.83 1.15
#